data_AF-A0AAQ4FBM2-F1
#
_entry.id   AF-A0AAQ4FBM2-F1
#
_cell.length_a   1.000
_cell.length_b   1.000
_cell.length_c   1.000
_cell.angle_alpha   90.00
_cell.angle_beta   90.00
_cell.angle_gamma   90.00
#
_symmetry.space_group_name_H-M   'P 1'
#
loop_
_entity.id
_entity.type
_entity.pdbx_description
1 polymer ?
#
loop_
_entity_poly.entity_id
_entity_poly.type
_entity_poly.pdbx_seq_one_letter_code
_entity_poly.pdbx_strand_id
1 'polypeptide(L)'
;MDFLAENNACGQTILNLVSRGNAIIAELLRLSDVVPSIFKLDNRKDVSEYGEILLDYSYFKAIEQFENKIEANDVISIYMGMTVNLVDAWEPYKAARQALLNTLDTANVRDQALKYHNRINKLIPRLQQLLKEGALEEEFVLDNVPKLLNTVRECNVTLRWMLLHTVNLSQGFTAGGELNKRCRQLRDQVHQDSKYQPLTVFQLLLHAAQFELKLKELATALDLPLLRINQANSPDLVSVSQYYSTELVNYVRKVLHIIPETMFGVLARIVELQTTAIKEVPTRLMKDQLKTYAQLDQRYEVAKLTHSISVFTEGILMMKKTLVGIVQIDPKQLLEDGIRRELVNQVMRALHSGLVFNPKARKCSIRDCASQEQSPLSLALSVMLISLSPQPSELVPKLTALGKVMDGYHRSFEYIQDYVSIYGLRVWQEEVSRIISYNVEQECNAFLRQKLDQASVNFIGRLAREVLRVTDPKLAWELFFHCALKRPAKIAYKHQASSKQESMQLLCTACLWKAQIIL
;
A
#
# COMPACT_ATOMS: atom_id res chain seq x y z
N MET A 1 10.31 85.31 -21.78
CA MET A 1 9.29 84.76 -22.69
C MET A 1 8.48 83.77 -21.90
N ASP A 2 7.21 84.07 -21.67
CA ASP A 2 6.33 83.21 -20.88
C ASP A 2 6.04 81.92 -21.65
N PHE A 3 6.19 80.77 -21.00
CA PHE A 3 6.04 79.47 -21.68
C PHE A 3 4.61 79.25 -22.21
N LEU A 4 3.63 79.86 -21.54
CA LEU A 4 2.20 79.79 -21.88
C LEU A 4 1.74 80.93 -22.81
N ALA A 5 2.63 81.82 -23.25
CA ALA A 5 2.25 82.89 -24.17
C ALA A 5 1.69 82.33 -25.48
N GLU A 6 0.62 82.93 -26.01
CA GLU A 6 -0.04 82.52 -27.26
C GLU A 6 0.92 82.50 -28.46
N ASN A 7 1.97 83.32 -28.39
CA ASN A 7 2.99 83.48 -29.44
C ASN A 7 4.03 82.34 -29.41
N ASN A 8 4.03 81.48 -28.39
CA ASN A 8 4.97 80.37 -28.23
C ASN A 8 4.34 79.07 -28.73
N ALA A 9 4.53 78.78 -30.03
CA ALA A 9 3.98 77.60 -30.70
C ALA A 9 4.35 76.27 -30.00
N CYS A 10 5.55 76.17 -29.42
CA CYS A 10 6.00 74.97 -28.72
C CYS A 10 5.21 74.77 -27.40
N GLY A 11 5.04 75.84 -26.61
CA GLY A 11 4.26 75.82 -25.37
C GLY A 11 2.79 75.46 -25.61
N GLN A 12 2.17 76.04 -26.63
CA GLN A 12 0.77 75.74 -27.00
C GLN A 12 0.58 74.31 -27.53
N THR A 13 1.56 73.78 -28.26
CA THR A 13 1.52 72.39 -28.75
C THR A 13 1.63 71.40 -27.60
N ILE A 14 2.52 71.65 -26.63
CA ILE A 14 2.67 70.83 -25.43
C ILE A 14 1.39 70.90 -24.58
N LEU A 15 0.79 72.09 -24.41
CA LEU A 15 -0.46 72.25 -23.67
C LEU A 15 -1.61 71.43 -24.30
N ASN A 16 -1.73 71.46 -25.63
CA ASN A 16 -2.72 70.66 -26.36
C ASN A 16 -2.46 69.15 -26.28
N LEU A 17 -1.19 68.75 -26.24
CA LEU A 17 -0.85 67.33 -26.08
C LEU A 17 -1.20 66.85 -24.68
N VAL A 18 -0.89 67.65 -23.65
CA VAL A 18 -1.20 67.33 -22.24
C VAL A 18 -2.71 67.32 -22.01
N SER A 19 -3.46 68.27 -22.57
CA SER A 19 -4.92 68.29 -22.44
C SER A 19 -5.58 67.07 -23.10
N ARG A 20 -5.12 66.69 -24.31
CA ARG A 20 -5.55 65.45 -24.98
C ARG A 20 -5.16 64.20 -24.20
N GLY A 21 -3.93 64.15 -23.67
CA GLY A 21 -3.45 63.05 -22.84
C GLY A 21 -4.33 62.87 -21.60
N ASN A 22 -4.64 63.96 -20.89
CA ASN A 22 -5.50 63.94 -19.71
C ASN A 22 -6.94 63.51 -20.06
N ALA A 23 -7.49 63.96 -21.19
CA ALA A 23 -8.81 63.54 -21.65
C ALA A 23 -8.86 62.04 -21.97
N ILE A 24 -7.82 61.51 -22.65
CA ILE A 24 -7.71 60.08 -22.95
C ILE A 24 -7.58 59.27 -21.66
N ILE A 25 -6.75 59.71 -20.70
CA ILE A 25 -6.58 59.02 -19.41
C ILE A 25 -7.89 59.01 -18.63
N ALA A 26 -8.59 60.14 -18.55
CA ALA A 26 -9.88 60.22 -17.88
C ALA A 26 -10.92 59.28 -18.50
N GLU A 27 -10.95 59.19 -19.83
CA GLU A 27 -11.86 58.30 -20.54
C GLU A 27 -11.49 56.82 -20.34
N LEU A 28 -10.19 56.48 -20.34
CA LEU A 28 -9.73 55.13 -20.05
C LEU A 28 -10.09 54.70 -18.62
N LEU A 29 -9.92 55.57 -17.63
CA LEU A 29 -10.32 55.32 -16.25
C LEU A 29 -11.84 55.12 -16.13
N ARG A 30 -12.62 55.95 -16.83
CA ARG A 30 -14.08 55.79 -16.88
C ARG A 30 -14.48 54.46 -17.51
N LEU A 31 -13.82 54.05 -18.59
CA LEU A 31 -14.10 52.79 -19.26
C LEU A 31 -13.67 51.58 -18.43
N SER A 32 -12.59 51.68 -17.64
CA SER A 32 -12.19 50.59 -16.73
C SER A 32 -13.22 50.31 -15.64
N ASP A 33 -13.95 51.35 -15.20
CA ASP A 33 -14.98 51.20 -14.17
C ASP A 33 -16.28 50.57 -14.71
N VAL A 34 -16.56 50.74 -16.01
CA VAL A 34 -17.84 50.35 -16.65
C VAL A 34 -17.75 49.01 -17.42
N VAL A 35 -16.70 48.23 -17.21
CA VAL A 35 -16.59 46.90 -17.85
C VAL A 35 -17.75 45.99 -17.41
N PRO A 36 -18.59 45.49 -18.34
CA PRO A 36 -19.72 44.62 -18.00
C PRO A 36 -19.26 43.38 -17.24
N SER A 37 -20.02 42.97 -16.21
CA SER A 37 -19.64 41.86 -15.31
C SER A 37 -19.38 40.53 -16.03
N ILE A 38 -20.02 40.31 -17.19
CA ILE A 38 -19.85 39.09 -18.00
C ILE A 38 -18.43 38.94 -18.57
N PHE A 39 -17.72 40.05 -18.80
CA PHE A 39 -16.32 40.04 -19.27
C PHE A 39 -15.30 39.90 -18.14
N LYS A 40 -15.72 40.13 -16.88
CA LYS A 40 -14.86 39.93 -15.71
C LYS A 40 -14.79 38.47 -15.31
N LEU A 41 -15.81 37.67 -15.65
CA LEU A 41 -15.91 36.25 -15.32
C LEU A 41 -15.69 35.96 -13.82
N ASP A 42 -16.14 36.86 -12.94
CA ASP A 42 -15.89 36.76 -11.48
C ASP A 42 -16.71 35.63 -10.82
N ASN A 43 -17.88 35.29 -11.38
CA ASN A 43 -18.75 34.25 -10.86
C ASN A 43 -18.42 32.88 -11.47
N ARG A 44 -18.41 31.83 -10.64
CA ARG A 44 -18.27 30.43 -11.10
C ARG A 44 -19.30 30.02 -12.17
N LYS A 45 -20.49 30.61 -12.15
CA LYS A 45 -21.53 30.36 -13.17
C LYS A 45 -21.10 30.94 -14.53
N ASP A 46 -20.68 32.20 -14.55
CA ASP A 46 -20.27 32.89 -15.77
C ASP A 46 -19.00 32.27 -16.36
N VAL A 47 -18.05 31.84 -15.52
CA VAL A 47 -16.86 31.06 -15.94
C VAL A 47 -17.27 29.74 -16.61
N SER A 48 -18.25 29.04 -16.03
CA SER A 48 -18.71 27.76 -16.56
C SER A 48 -19.53 27.90 -17.84
N GLU A 49 -20.21 29.03 -18.05
CA GLU A 49 -21.15 29.23 -19.15
C GLU A 49 -20.55 30.02 -20.32
N TYR A 50 -19.68 30.99 -20.06
CA TYR A 50 -19.15 31.88 -21.10
C TYR A 50 -17.62 31.78 -21.25
N GLY A 51 -16.93 31.08 -20.35
CA GLY A 51 -15.46 30.99 -20.35
C GLY A 51 -14.85 30.30 -21.58
N GLU A 52 -15.61 29.47 -22.30
CA GLU A 52 -15.14 28.88 -23.57
C GLU A 52 -15.27 29.82 -24.78
N ILE A 53 -16.07 30.90 -24.67
CA ILE A 53 -16.37 31.82 -25.79
C ILE A 53 -15.73 33.19 -25.57
N LEU A 54 -15.74 33.69 -24.34
CA LEU A 54 -15.14 34.97 -23.96
C LEU A 54 -13.69 34.74 -23.53
N LEU A 55 -12.77 35.11 -24.41
CA LEU A 55 -11.33 35.05 -24.16
C LEU A 55 -10.92 36.21 -23.24
N ASP A 56 -10.23 35.90 -22.15
CA ASP A 56 -9.63 36.88 -21.26
C ASP A 56 -8.25 37.34 -21.79
N TYR A 57 -7.56 38.19 -21.04
CA TYR A 57 -6.20 38.62 -21.39
C TYR A 57 -5.17 37.47 -21.41
N SER A 58 -5.52 36.26 -20.95
CA SER A 58 -4.66 35.08 -21.11
C SER A 58 -4.50 34.68 -22.57
N TYR A 59 -5.42 35.11 -23.45
CA TYR A 59 -5.28 34.98 -24.89
C TYR A 59 -3.92 35.43 -25.39
N PHE A 60 -3.49 36.64 -25.01
CA PHE A 60 -2.21 37.21 -25.44
C PHE A 60 -0.99 36.46 -24.92
N LYS A 61 -1.15 35.69 -23.83
CA LYS A 61 -0.08 34.84 -23.29
C LYS A 61 0.01 33.49 -23.99
N ALA A 62 -1.09 33.01 -24.58
CA ALA A 62 -1.19 31.68 -25.16
C ALA A 62 -1.89 31.69 -26.54
N ILE A 63 -1.52 32.66 -27.38
CA ILE A 63 -2.19 32.95 -28.66
C ILE A 63 -2.32 31.70 -29.51
N GLU A 64 -1.23 30.94 -29.71
CA GLU A 64 -1.23 29.71 -30.51
C GLU A 64 -2.23 28.68 -29.99
N GLN A 65 -2.43 28.55 -28.68
CA GLN A 65 -3.35 27.56 -28.13
C GLN A 65 -4.81 27.92 -28.40
N PHE A 66 -5.14 29.21 -28.35
CA PHE A 66 -6.49 29.69 -28.60
C PHE A 66 -6.81 29.75 -30.09
N GLU A 67 -5.87 30.21 -30.92
CA GLU A 67 -6.01 30.18 -32.38
C GLU A 67 -6.20 28.74 -32.88
N ASN A 68 -5.38 27.78 -32.44
CA ASN A 68 -5.57 26.37 -32.78
C ASN A 68 -6.93 25.80 -32.34
N LYS A 69 -7.51 26.30 -31.25
CA LYS A 69 -8.85 25.88 -30.79
C LYS A 69 -9.96 26.43 -31.67
N ILE A 70 -9.83 27.69 -32.10
CA ILE A 70 -10.76 28.38 -32.99
C ILE A 70 -10.66 27.78 -34.40
N GLU A 71 -9.46 27.47 -34.88
CA GLU A 71 -9.19 26.82 -36.17
C GLU A 71 -9.64 25.35 -36.24
N ALA A 72 -9.89 24.71 -35.10
CA ALA A 72 -10.29 23.31 -35.05
C ALA A 72 -11.81 23.11 -34.93
N ASN A 73 -12.56 24.11 -34.48
CA ASN A 73 -13.99 23.96 -34.14
C ASN A 73 -14.81 25.20 -34.53
N ASP A 74 -15.74 25.02 -35.46
CA ASP A 74 -16.74 26.04 -35.79
C ASP A 74 -18.00 25.93 -34.91
N VAL A 75 -18.15 24.81 -34.19
CA VAL A 75 -19.26 24.54 -33.27
C VAL A 75 -18.70 24.10 -31.92
N ILE A 76 -19.08 24.81 -30.85
CA ILE A 76 -18.60 24.57 -29.47
C ILE A 76 -19.76 24.08 -28.60
N SER A 77 -19.50 23.15 -27.68
CA SER A 77 -20.46 22.76 -26.64
C SER A 77 -20.20 23.53 -25.35
N ILE A 78 -21.15 24.35 -24.90
CA ILE A 78 -21.02 25.17 -23.70
C ILE A 78 -21.33 24.34 -22.44
N TYR A 79 -22.52 23.75 -22.36
CA TYR A 79 -22.97 23.03 -21.17
C TYR A 79 -24.13 22.07 -21.47
N MET A 80 -24.11 20.86 -20.90
CA MET A 80 -25.23 19.89 -20.92
C MET A 80 -25.92 19.68 -22.28
N GLY A 81 -25.14 19.62 -23.37
CA GLY A 81 -25.67 19.42 -24.73
C GLY A 81 -26.13 20.70 -25.44
N MET A 82 -26.01 21.87 -24.82
CA MET A 82 -26.14 23.16 -25.50
C MET A 82 -24.89 23.40 -26.36
N THR A 83 -25.08 23.55 -27.66
CA THR A 83 -24.03 23.85 -28.63
C THR A 83 -24.26 25.22 -29.25
N VAL A 84 -23.20 26.01 -29.38
CA VAL A 84 -23.21 27.29 -30.08
C VAL A 84 -22.42 27.17 -31.36
N ASN A 85 -23.06 27.56 -32.46
CA ASN A 85 -22.41 27.70 -33.75
C ASN A 85 -21.74 29.07 -33.82
N LEU A 86 -20.41 29.10 -33.90
CA LEU A 86 -19.64 30.34 -33.92
C LEU A 86 -19.93 31.16 -35.18
N VAL A 87 -20.26 30.51 -36.29
CA VAL A 87 -20.62 31.18 -37.55
C VAL A 87 -21.83 32.09 -37.35
N ASP A 88 -22.80 31.66 -36.56
CA ASP A 88 -24.02 32.43 -36.30
C ASP A 88 -23.82 33.45 -35.18
N ALA A 89 -23.19 33.02 -34.07
CA ALA A 89 -22.97 33.86 -32.90
C ALA A 89 -21.99 35.02 -33.16
N TRP A 90 -20.98 34.83 -34.03
CA TRP A 90 -19.96 35.84 -34.32
C TRP A 90 -20.25 36.68 -35.56
N GLU A 91 -21.30 36.38 -36.34
CA GLU A 91 -21.67 37.15 -37.54
C GLU A 91 -21.82 38.66 -37.29
N PRO A 92 -22.40 39.14 -36.17
CA PRO A 92 -22.53 40.58 -35.91
C PRO A 92 -21.18 41.31 -35.70
N TYR A 93 -20.11 40.57 -35.39
CA TYR A 93 -18.83 41.15 -34.98
C TYR A 93 -17.77 41.01 -36.07
N LYS A 94 -17.42 42.13 -36.72
CA LYS A 94 -16.51 42.16 -37.88
C LYS A 94 -15.16 41.46 -37.64
N ALA A 95 -14.53 41.68 -36.49
CA ALA A 95 -13.23 41.08 -36.16
C ALA A 95 -13.33 39.56 -35.93
N ALA A 96 -14.36 39.13 -35.20
CA ALA A 96 -14.61 37.72 -34.91
C ALA A 96 -14.95 36.93 -36.19
N ARG A 97 -15.79 37.50 -37.05
CA ARG A 97 -16.08 36.93 -38.37
C ARG A 97 -14.83 36.81 -39.25
N GLN A 98 -13.94 37.80 -39.22
CA GLN A 98 -12.69 37.77 -39.97
C GLN A 98 -11.75 36.66 -39.47
N ALA A 99 -11.70 36.41 -38.15
CA ALA A 99 -10.91 35.33 -37.57
C ALA A 99 -11.40 33.93 -38.02
N LEU A 100 -12.72 33.74 -38.14
CA LEU A 100 -13.30 32.48 -38.61
C LEU A 100 -13.10 32.21 -40.11
N LEU A 101 -12.72 33.20 -40.92
CA LEU A 101 -12.60 32.98 -42.38
C LEU A 101 -11.52 31.95 -42.72
N ASN A 102 -10.47 31.82 -41.91
CA ASN A 102 -9.45 30.79 -42.09
C ASN A 102 -10.02 29.40 -41.74
N THR A 103 -10.71 29.28 -40.61
CA THR A 103 -11.34 28.02 -40.18
C THR A 103 -12.39 27.51 -41.16
N LEU A 104 -13.24 28.42 -41.64
CA LEU A 104 -14.37 28.14 -42.54
C LEU A 104 -13.95 27.97 -44.01
N ASP A 105 -12.65 27.99 -44.31
CA ASP A 105 -12.18 27.72 -45.66
C ASP A 105 -12.47 26.27 -46.05
N THR A 106 -12.94 26.09 -47.28
CA THR A 106 -13.38 24.79 -47.79
C THR A 106 -12.27 23.74 -47.79
N ALA A 107 -10.99 24.15 -47.94
CA ALA A 107 -9.85 23.25 -47.84
C ALA A 107 -9.62 22.78 -46.38
N ASN A 108 -9.66 23.70 -45.42
CA ASN A 108 -9.44 23.40 -44.00
C ASN A 108 -10.54 22.50 -43.42
N VAL A 109 -11.80 22.77 -43.76
CA VAL A 109 -12.94 21.93 -43.38
C VAL A 109 -12.79 20.52 -43.93
N ARG A 110 -12.35 20.39 -45.19
CA ARG A 110 -12.08 19.09 -45.81
C ARG A 110 -10.95 18.35 -45.10
N ASP A 111 -9.85 19.02 -44.79
CA ASP A 111 -8.70 18.42 -44.11
C ASP A 111 -9.05 17.92 -42.71
N GLN A 112 -9.84 18.68 -41.94
CA GLN A 112 -10.34 18.23 -40.64
C GLN A 112 -11.29 17.04 -40.78
N ALA A 113 -12.25 17.10 -41.71
CA ALA A 113 -13.19 16.01 -41.95
C ALA A 113 -12.48 14.70 -42.34
N LEU A 114 -11.47 14.78 -43.22
CA LEU A 114 -10.65 13.64 -43.62
C LEU A 114 -9.77 13.14 -42.47
N LYS A 115 -9.20 14.04 -41.66
CA LYS A 115 -8.40 13.68 -40.47
C LYS A 115 -9.21 12.86 -39.48
N TYR A 116 -10.42 13.28 -39.14
CA TYR A 116 -11.27 12.52 -38.21
C TYR A 116 -11.82 11.24 -38.83
N HIS A 117 -12.16 11.24 -40.12
CA HIS A 117 -12.49 10.02 -40.85
C HIS A 117 -11.37 8.97 -40.75
N ASN A 118 -10.14 9.36 -41.04
CA ASN A 118 -8.96 8.49 -40.95
C ASN A 118 -8.69 8.01 -39.53
N ARG A 119 -8.99 8.83 -38.51
CA ARG A 119 -8.90 8.42 -37.09
C ARG A 119 -9.93 7.35 -36.76
N ILE A 120 -11.19 7.49 -37.16
CA ILE A 120 -12.24 6.48 -36.93
C ILE A 120 -11.82 5.13 -37.52
N ASN A 121 -11.34 5.13 -38.77
CA ASN A 121 -10.90 3.92 -39.46
C ASN A 121 -9.70 3.22 -38.78
N LYS A 122 -8.89 3.96 -38.01
CA LYS A 122 -7.78 3.41 -37.22
C LYS A 122 -8.21 2.98 -35.81
N LEU A 123 -9.09 3.75 -35.17
CA LEU A 123 -9.50 3.53 -33.79
C LEU A 123 -10.42 2.32 -33.63
N ILE A 124 -11.36 2.10 -34.55
CA ILE A 124 -12.29 0.97 -34.46
C ILE A 124 -11.54 -0.38 -34.44
N PRO A 125 -10.65 -0.69 -35.41
CA PRO A 125 -9.90 -1.95 -35.36
C PRO A 125 -9.00 -2.07 -34.14
N ARG A 126 -8.39 -0.96 -33.71
CA ARG A 126 -7.53 -0.93 -32.52
C ARG A 126 -8.30 -1.25 -31.24
N LEU A 127 -9.48 -0.65 -31.05
CA LEU A 127 -10.35 -0.94 -29.92
C LEU A 127 -10.85 -2.38 -29.98
N GLN A 128 -11.23 -2.88 -31.14
CA GLN A 128 -11.64 -4.29 -31.30
C GLN A 128 -10.52 -5.24 -30.90
N GLN A 129 -9.25 -4.94 -31.24
CA GLN A 129 -8.11 -5.74 -30.82
C GLN A 129 -7.90 -5.69 -29.31
N LEU A 130 -7.99 -4.52 -28.70
CA LEU A 130 -7.85 -4.35 -27.24
C LEU A 130 -9.02 -4.97 -26.46
N LEU A 131 -10.22 -5.01 -27.05
CA LEU A 131 -11.41 -5.56 -26.41
C LEU A 131 -11.54 -7.09 -26.54
N LYS A 132 -10.71 -7.75 -27.36
CA LYS A 132 -10.65 -9.22 -27.43
C LYS A 132 -10.34 -9.80 -26.05
N GLU A 133 -10.94 -10.97 -25.77
CA GLU A 133 -10.69 -11.70 -24.53
C GLU A 133 -9.19 -11.99 -24.37
N GLY A 134 -8.66 -11.71 -23.17
CA GLY A 134 -7.23 -11.87 -22.86
C GLY A 134 -6.28 -10.78 -23.37
N ALA A 135 -6.74 -9.78 -24.12
CA ALA A 135 -5.86 -8.70 -24.59
C ALA A 135 -5.56 -7.63 -23.53
N LEU A 136 -6.50 -7.40 -22.61
CA LEU A 136 -6.37 -6.48 -21.48
C LEU A 136 -6.18 -7.28 -20.19
N GLU A 137 -5.03 -7.96 -20.10
CA GLU A 137 -4.55 -8.55 -18.85
C GLU A 137 -3.89 -7.47 -17.99
N GLU A 138 -3.92 -7.66 -16.66
CA GLU A 138 -3.43 -6.68 -15.68
C GLU A 138 -1.97 -6.26 -15.94
N GLU A 139 -1.09 -7.21 -16.28
CA GLU A 139 0.33 -6.96 -16.57
C GLU A 139 0.51 -6.09 -17.82
N PHE A 140 -0.21 -6.39 -18.89
CA PHE A 140 -0.17 -5.61 -20.13
C PHE A 140 -0.67 -4.16 -19.93
N VAL A 141 -1.69 -3.98 -19.09
CA VAL A 141 -2.27 -2.66 -18.80
C VAL A 141 -1.28 -1.78 -18.05
N LEU A 142 -0.61 -2.31 -17.04
CA LEU A 142 0.40 -1.59 -16.25
C LEU A 142 1.60 -1.16 -17.11
N ASP A 143 2.06 -2.01 -18.02
CA ASP A 143 3.18 -1.70 -18.91
C ASP A 143 2.83 -0.68 -20.00
N ASN A 144 1.53 -0.49 -20.30
CA ASN A 144 1.08 0.32 -21.43
C ASN A 144 0.10 1.46 -21.04
N VAL A 145 0.02 1.84 -19.75
CA VAL A 145 -0.87 2.90 -19.26
C VAL A 145 -0.86 4.16 -20.13
N PRO A 146 0.31 4.76 -20.51
CA PRO A 146 0.31 5.98 -21.31
C PRO A 146 -0.33 5.78 -22.70
N LYS A 147 -0.10 4.62 -23.33
CA LYS A 147 -0.66 4.31 -24.65
C LYS A 147 -2.17 4.07 -24.57
N LEU A 148 -2.65 3.41 -23.53
CA LEU A 148 -4.07 3.13 -23.33
C LEU A 148 -4.85 4.42 -23.05
N LEU A 149 -4.34 5.28 -22.16
CA LEU A 149 -4.96 6.59 -21.87
C LEU A 149 -4.96 7.51 -23.10
N ASN A 150 -3.89 7.51 -23.89
CA ASN A 150 -3.88 8.23 -25.17
C ASN A 150 -4.94 7.69 -26.14
N THR A 151 -5.17 6.37 -26.16
CA THR A 151 -6.22 5.77 -26.99
C THR A 151 -7.61 6.22 -26.55
N VAL A 152 -7.90 6.22 -25.24
CA VAL A 152 -9.14 6.76 -24.68
C VAL A 152 -9.34 8.22 -25.09
N ARG A 153 -8.31 9.05 -24.91
CA ARG A 153 -8.34 10.47 -25.28
C ARG A 153 -8.61 10.66 -26.77
N GLU A 154 -7.93 9.91 -27.64
CA GLU A 154 -8.15 9.97 -29.08
C GLU A 154 -9.57 9.59 -29.48
N CYS A 155 -10.16 8.58 -28.84
CA CYS A 155 -11.55 8.20 -29.04
C CYS A 155 -12.50 9.33 -28.66
N ASN A 156 -12.33 9.92 -27.47
CA ASN A 156 -13.22 10.96 -26.97
C ASN A 156 -13.14 12.26 -27.77
N VAL A 157 -11.94 12.68 -28.17
CA VAL A 157 -11.76 13.86 -29.05
C VAL A 157 -12.40 13.61 -30.41
N THR A 158 -12.20 12.41 -30.98
CA THR A 158 -12.78 12.05 -32.29
C THR A 158 -14.30 11.98 -32.22
N LEU A 159 -14.85 11.30 -31.22
CA LEU A 159 -16.30 11.19 -31.01
C LEU A 159 -16.94 12.55 -30.78
N ARG A 160 -16.36 13.40 -29.92
CA ARG A 160 -16.86 14.75 -29.66
C ARG A 160 -16.91 15.58 -30.94
N TRP A 161 -15.81 15.61 -31.70
CA TRP A 161 -15.77 16.40 -32.94
C TRP A 161 -16.79 15.90 -33.96
N MET A 162 -16.87 14.59 -34.17
CA MET A 162 -17.83 14.00 -35.11
C MET A 162 -19.27 14.27 -34.70
N LEU A 163 -19.61 14.08 -33.43
CA LEU A 163 -20.96 14.31 -32.94
C LEU A 163 -21.36 15.78 -33.10
N LEU A 164 -20.49 16.73 -32.72
CA LEU A 164 -20.78 18.16 -32.80
C LEU A 164 -20.98 18.67 -34.24
N HIS A 165 -20.14 18.24 -35.17
CA HIS A 165 -20.16 18.74 -36.55
C HIS A 165 -21.12 17.96 -37.47
N THR A 166 -21.77 16.92 -36.96
CA THR A 166 -22.79 16.14 -37.70
C THR A 166 -24.21 16.26 -37.13
N VAL A 167 -24.40 17.03 -36.04
CA VAL A 167 -25.72 17.30 -35.45
C VAL A 167 -26.68 17.85 -36.51
N ASN A 168 -27.93 17.37 -36.45
CA ASN A 168 -28.98 17.92 -37.29
C ASN A 168 -29.34 19.34 -36.84
N LEU A 169 -29.19 20.31 -37.73
CA LEU A 169 -29.45 21.73 -37.46
C LEU A 169 -30.94 22.04 -37.23
N SER A 170 -31.85 21.10 -37.52
CA SER A 170 -33.30 21.30 -37.41
C SER A 170 -33.91 20.93 -36.05
N GLN A 171 -33.12 20.47 -35.08
CA GLN A 171 -33.63 19.99 -33.79
C GLN A 171 -32.84 20.54 -32.60
N GLY A 172 -33.56 21.04 -31.58
CA GLY A 172 -32.98 21.47 -30.30
C GLY A 172 -32.44 22.92 -30.30
N PHE A 173 -31.47 23.19 -29.43
CA PHE A 173 -30.86 24.53 -29.24
C PHE A 173 -30.08 25.05 -30.47
N THR A 174 -29.94 24.23 -31.51
CA THR A 174 -29.27 24.57 -32.79
C THR A 174 -30.25 24.98 -33.90
N ALA A 175 -31.56 25.03 -33.64
CA ALA A 175 -32.59 25.31 -34.64
C ALA A 175 -32.39 26.64 -35.41
N GLY A 176 -31.72 27.63 -34.82
CA GLY A 176 -31.35 28.88 -35.51
C GLY A 176 -30.36 28.70 -36.66
N GLY A 177 -29.48 27.69 -36.56
CA GLY A 177 -28.45 27.40 -37.57
C GLY A 177 -29.01 26.88 -38.89
N GLU A 178 -30.23 26.32 -38.89
CA GLU A 178 -30.90 25.92 -40.12
C GLU A 178 -31.29 27.13 -40.98
N LEU A 179 -31.56 28.31 -40.40
CA LEU A 179 -31.86 29.53 -41.16
C LEU A 179 -30.62 30.08 -41.89
N ASN A 180 -29.43 29.81 -41.36
CA ASN A 180 -28.17 30.30 -41.91
C ASN A 180 -27.64 29.38 -43.04
N LYS A 181 -27.66 29.90 -44.28
CA LYS A 181 -27.24 29.17 -45.49
C LYS A 181 -25.80 28.63 -45.39
N ARG A 182 -24.89 29.38 -44.76
CA ARG A 182 -23.47 28.99 -44.63
C ARG A 182 -23.30 27.81 -43.67
N CYS A 183 -24.05 27.78 -42.57
CA CYS A 183 -24.04 26.68 -41.60
C CYS A 183 -24.50 25.35 -42.23
N ARG A 184 -25.55 25.39 -43.06
CA ARG A 184 -26.02 24.20 -43.81
C ARG A 184 -24.95 23.71 -44.78
N GLN A 185 -24.36 24.61 -45.57
CA GLN A 185 -23.32 24.25 -46.55
C GLN A 185 -22.10 23.58 -45.89
N LEU A 186 -21.64 24.12 -44.77
CA LEU A 186 -20.51 23.54 -44.02
C LEU A 186 -20.85 22.16 -43.47
N ARG A 187 -22.04 21.99 -42.89
CA ARG A 187 -22.50 20.68 -42.41
C ARG A 187 -22.56 19.66 -43.55
N ASP A 188 -23.14 20.03 -44.69
CA ASP A 188 -23.27 19.14 -45.84
C ASP A 188 -21.89 18.75 -46.39
N GLN A 189 -20.97 19.72 -46.43
CA GLN A 189 -19.57 19.47 -46.78
C GLN A 189 -18.91 18.49 -45.80
N VAL A 190 -19.06 18.68 -44.49
CA VAL A 190 -18.51 17.76 -43.48
C VAL A 190 -19.11 16.36 -43.63
N HIS A 191 -20.41 16.23 -43.89
CA HIS A 191 -21.04 14.92 -44.13
C HIS A 191 -20.44 14.21 -45.34
N GLN A 192 -20.21 14.95 -46.43
CA GLN A 192 -19.63 14.42 -47.65
C GLN A 192 -18.15 14.04 -47.48
N ASP A 193 -17.33 14.97 -46.99
CA ASP A 193 -15.88 14.81 -46.88
C ASP A 193 -15.48 13.80 -45.78
N SER A 194 -16.23 13.71 -44.67
CA SER A 194 -15.98 12.72 -43.61
C SER A 194 -16.56 11.33 -43.91
N LYS A 195 -17.30 11.18 -45.03
CA LYS A 195 -18.07 9.97 -45.38
C LYS A 195 -18.91 9.48 -44.19
N TYR A 196 -19.65 10.42 -43.59
CA TYR A 196 -20.34 10.18 -42.34
C TYR A 196 -21.34 9.03 -42.44
N GLN A 197 -21.20 8.08 -41.52
CA GLN A 197 -22.12 6.96 -41.34
C GLN A 197 -22.51 6.91 -39.85
N PRO A 198 -23.80 7.13 -39.50
CA PRO A 198 -24.24 7.13 -38.11
C PRO A 198 -23.88 5.84 -37.35
N LEU A 199 -24.01 4.70 -38.03
CA LEU A 199 -23.72 3.38 -37.45
C LEU A 199 -22.24 3.23 -37.05
N THR A 200 -21.32 3.76 -37.84
CA THR A 200 -19.87 3.67 -37.60
C THR A 200 -19.46 4.53 -36.41
N VAL A 201 -20.05 5.73 -36.28
CA VAL A 201 -19.82 6.60 -35.12
C VAL A 201 -20.42 5.99 -33.85
N PHE A 202 -21.61 5.40 -33.95
CA PHE A 202 -22.24 4.69 -32.85
C PHE A 202 -21.42 3.45 -32.41
N GLN A 203 -20.86 2.71 -33.36
CA GLN A 203 -19.97 1.60 -33.08
C GLN A 203 -18.70 2.05 -32.32
N LEU A 204 -18.08 3.15 -32.75
CA LEU A 204 -16.93 3.72 -32.04
C LEU A 204 -17.30 4.14 -30.62
N LEU A 205 -18.48 4.74 -30.43
CA LEU A 205 -18.99 5.13 -29.11
C LEU A 205 -19.15 3.92 -28.19
N LEU A 206 -19.76 2.84 -28.68
CA LEU A 206 -19.94 1.61 -27.90
C LEU A 206 -18.59 0.97 -27.54
N HIS A 207 -17.67 0.85 -28.48
CA HIS A 207 -16.35 0.30 -28.21
C HIS A 207 -15.54 1.18 -27.24
N ALA A 208 -15.60 2.50 -27.38
CA ALA A 208 -14.94 3.42 -26.46
C ALA A 208 -15.52 3.30 -25.04
N ALA A 209 -16.84 3.27 -24.88
CA ALA A 209 -17.48 3.09 -23.58
C ALA A 209 -17.14 1.74 -22.93
N GLN A 210 -17.16 0.65 -23.70
CA GLN A 210 -16.75 -0.67 -23.22
C GLN A 210 -15.27 -0.69 -22.78
N PHE A 211 -14.40 -0.05 -23.56
CA PHE A 211 -12.99 0.05 -23.25
C PHE A 211 -12.72 0.88 -21.99
N GLU A 212 -13.38 2.03 -21.85
CA GLU A 212 -13.30 2.87 -20.65
C GLU A 212 -13.79 2.12 -19.41
N LEU A 213 -14.90 1.38 -19.51
CA LEU A 213 -15.43 0.59 -18.39
C LEU A 213 -14.44 -0.48 -17.94
N LYS A 214 -13.93 -1.30 -18.87
CA LYS A 214 -12.91 -2.32 -18.55
C LYS A 214 -11.66 -1.71 -17.94
N LEU A 215 -11.20 -0.59 -18.48
CA LEU A 215 -10.00 0.08 -17.99
C LEU A 215 -10.22 0.66 -16.59
N LYS A 216 -11.43 1.18 -16.32
CA LYS A 216 -11.84 1.67 -15.00
C LYS A 216 -11.92 0.55 -13.97
N GLU A 217 -12.46 -0.61 -14.33
CA GLU A 217 -12.52 -1.79 -13.44
C GLU A 217 -11.11 -2.25 -13.03
N LEU A 218 -10.15 -2.25 -13.96
CA LEU A 218 -8.75 -2.59 -13.71
C LEU A 218 -8.02 -1.50 -12.89
N ALA A 219 -8.40 -0.23 -13.09
CA ALA A 219 -7.89 0.94 -12.38
C ALA A 219 -8.40 1.10 -10.94
N THR A 220 -9.61 0.62 -10.64
CA THR A 220 -10.28 0.85 -9.35
C THR A 220 -9.57 0.29 -8.11
N ALA A 221 -8.50 -0.49 -8.28
CA ALA A 221 -7.62 -0.84 -7.18
C ALA A 221 -6.84 0.36 -6.59
N LEU A 222 -6.75 1.52 -7.28
CA LEU A 222 -5.89 2.64 -6.88
C LEU A 222 -6.34 4.07 -7.22
N ASP A 223 -7.31 4.29 -8.11
CA ASP A 223 -7.06 5.36 -9.09
C ASP A 223 -7.57 6.80 -8.86
N LEU A 224 -8.61 7.13 -8.08
CA LEU A 224 -9.14 8.51 -8.17
C LEU A 224 -8.10 9.64 -7.85
N PRO A 225 -7.20 9.48 -6.87
CA PRO A 225 -6.14 10.45 -6.61
C PRO A 225 -5.00 10.39 -7.63
N LEU A 226 -4.58 9.18 -8.05
CA LEU A 226 -3.45 9.00 -8.96
C LEU A 226 -3.78 9.43 -10.39
N LEU A 227 -5.02 9.23 -10.83
CA LEU A 227 -5.51 9.69 -12.13
C LEU A 227 -5.47 11.23 -12.21
N ARG A 228 -5.78 11.96 -11.14
CA ARG A 228 -5.71 13.43 -11.10
C ARG A 228 -4.28 13.95 -11.11
N ILE A 229 -3.37 13.29 -10.40
CA ILE A 229 -1.95 13.65 -10.36
C ILE A 229 -1.29 13.37 -11.71
N ASN A 230 -1.68 12.28 -12.37
CA ASN A 230 -1.27 11.94 -13.73
C ASN A 230 -1.83 12.94 -14.75
N GLN A 231 -3.11 13.31 -14.64
CA GLN A 231 -3.73 14.36 -15.48
C GLN A 231 -3.05 15.72 -15.30
N ALA A 232 -2.48 16.00 -14.14
CA ALA A 232 -1.70 17.20 -13.85
C ALA A 232 -0.24 17.12 -14.33
N ASN A 233 0.21 16.00 -14.89
CA ASN A 233 1.62 15.73 -15.26
C ASN A 233 2.61 16.03 -14.11
N SER A 234 2.21 15.75 -12.86
CA SER A 234 3.11 15.99 -11.73
C SER A 234 4.26 14.97 -11.72
N PRO A 235 5.50 15.40 -11.44
CA PRO A 235 6.62 14.47 -11.26
C PRO A 235 6.43 13.54 -10.05
N ASP A 236 5.53 13.88 -9.12
CA ASP A 236 5.29 13.14 -7.89
C ASP A 236 4.33 11.94 -8.05
N LEU A 237 3.88 11.63 -9.26
CA LEU A 237 2.98 10.50 -9.50
C LEU A 237 3.53 9.18 -8.94
N VAL A 238 4.82 8.93 -9.13
CA VAL A 238 5.47 7.69 -8.70
C VAL A 238 5.60 7.62 -7.18
N SER A 239 6.05 8.70 -6.54
CA SER A 239 6.24 8.77 -5.08
C SER A 239 4.90 8.67 -4.34
N VAL A 240 3.87 9.34 -4.85
CA VAL A 240 2.52 9.33 -4.27
C VAL A 240 1.83 7.98 -4.49
N SER A 241 1.97 7.38 -5.67
CA SER A 241 1.47 6.02 -5.95
C SER A 241 2.10 4.97 -5.03
N GLN A 242 3.41 5.04 -4.84
CA GLN A 242 4.13 4.15 -3.92
C GLN A 242 3.67 4.32 -2.47
N TYR A 243 3.51 5.55 -2.00
CA TYR A 243 3.06 5.83 -0.63
C TYR A 243 1.66 5.26 -0.37
N TYR A 244 0.67 5.58 -1.21
CA TYR A 244 -0.69 5.09 -1.03
C TYR A 244 -0.81 3.59 -1.21
N SER A 245 -0.08 3.00 -2.17
CA SER A 245 0.00 1.54 -2.31
C SER A 245 0.54 0.89 -1.04
N THR A 246 1.59 1.47 -0.45
CA THR A 246 2.19 0.97 0.79
C THR A 246 1.22 1.06 1.96
N GLU A 247 0.49 2.17 2.10
CA GLU A 247 -0.52 2.31 3.16
C GLU A 247 -1.70 1.35 3.01
N LEU A 248 -2.14 1.09 1.78
CA LEU A 248 -3.21 0.13 1.50
C LEU A 248 -2.76 -1.30 1.83
N VAL A 249 -1.53 -1.66 1.46
CA VAL A 249 -0.90 -2.92 1.85
C VAL A 249 -0.76 -3.02 3.36
N ASN A 250 -0.34 -1.95 4.05
CA ASN A 250 -0.23 -1.92 5.50
C ASN A 250 -1.59 -2.14 6.18
N TYR A 251 -2.65 -1.54 5.65
CA TYR A 251 -4.01 -1.73 6.14
C TYR A 251 -4.49 -3.17 5.94
N VAL A 252 -4.38 -3.71 4.72
CA VAL A 252 -4.76 -5.10 4.42
C VAL A 252 -3.96 -6.08 5.30
N ARG A 253 -2.66 -5.84 5.46
CA ARG A 253 -1.80 -6.63 6.34
C ARG A 253 -2.24 -6.56 7.81
N LYS A 254 -2.63 -5.39 8.32
CA LYS A 254 -3.20 -5.26 9.69
C LYS A 254 -4.49 -6.06 9.84
N VAL A 255 -5.40 -5.99 8.88
CA VAL A 255 -6.67 -6.73 8.93
C VAL A 255 -6.41 -8.24 8.87
N LEU A 256 -5.52 -8.71 7.99
CA LEU A 256 -5.19 -10.12 7.87
C LEU A 256 -4.41 -10.67 9.08
N HIS A 257 -3.64 -9.83 9.78
CA HIS A 257 -2.95 -10.24 11.01
C HIS A 257 -3.89 -10.54 12.19
N ILE A 258 -5.13 -10.03 12.18
CA ILE A 258 -6.14 -10.38 13.20
C ILE A 258 -6.44 -11.90 13.18
N ILE A 259 -6.29 -12.54 12.01
CA ILE A 259 -6.62 -13.96 11.84
C ILE A 259 -5.61 -14.84 12.60
N PRO A 260 -4.27 -14.72 12.43
CA PRO A 260 -3.27 -15.36 13.29
C PRO A 260 -3.51 -15.15 14.78
N GLU A 261 -3.77 -13.93 15.24
CA GLU A 261 -4.05 -13.66 16.66
C GLU A 261 -5.25 -14.46 17.17
N THR A 262 -6.32 -14.50 16.37
CA THR A 262 -7.54 -15.27 16.69
C THR A 262 -7.25 -16.77 16.70
N MET A 263 -6.51 -17.28 15.71
CA MET A 263 -6.11 -18.70 15.66
C MET A 263 -5.28 -19.10 16.87
N PHE A 264 -4.32 -18.28 17.31
CA PHE A 264 -3.54 -18.54 18.51
C PHE A 264 -4.39 -18.55 19.79
N GLY A 265 -5.43 -17.71 19.87
CA GLY A 265 -6.42 -17.79 20.95
C GLY A 265 -7.14 -19.14 20.99
N VAL A 266 -7.55 -19.66 19.82
CA VAL A 266 -8.18 -20.98 19.70
C VAL A 266 -7.18 -22.11 20.00
N LEU A 267 -5.94 -22.00 19.53
CA LEU A 267 -4.85 -22.94 19.82
C LEU A 267 -4.56 -23.04 21.31
N ALA A 268 -4.47 -21.91 22.01
CA ALA A 268 -4.23 -21.89 23.45
C ALA A 268 -5.30 -22.68 24.22
N ARG A 269 -6.56 -22.58 23.80
CA ARG A 269 -7.66 -23.37 24.37
C ARG A 269 -7.53 -24.86 24.06
N ILE A 270 -7.12 -25.23 22.84
CA ILE A 270 -6.86 -26.63 22.47
C ILE A 270 -5.73 -27.20 23.33
N VAL A 271 -4.64 -26.46 23.51
CA VAL A 271 -3.49 -26.87 24.34
C VAL A 271 -3.91 -27.06 25.79
N GLU A 272 -4.68 -26.13 26.35
CA GLU A 272 -5.23 -26.25 27.71
C GLU A 272 -6.03 -27.55 27.86
N LEU A 273 -6.96 -27.82 26.94
CA LEU A 273 -7.79 -29.03 26.97
C LEU A 273 -6.94 -30.31 26.82
N GLN A 274 -5.94 -30.32 25.94
CA GLN A 274 -5.08 -31.49 25.72
C GLN A 274 -4.10 -31.75 26.86
N THR A 275 -3.65 -30.71 27.57
CA THR A 275 -2.64 -30.84 28.64
C THR A 275 -3.25 -31.03 30.03
N THR A 276 -4.44 -30.49 30.28
CA THR A 276 -5.06 -30.50 31.62
C THR A 276 -6.31 -31.34 31.72
N ALA A 277 -7.12 -31.42 30.65
CA ALA A 277 -8.45 -32.04 30.70
C ALA A 277 -8.48 -33.45 30.12
N ILE A 278 -7.77 -33.70 29.02
CA ILE A 278 -7.75 -35.01 28.34
C ILE A 278 -6.68 -35.90 28.97
N LYS A 279 -7.09 -37.06 29.47
CA LYS A 279 -6.20 -38.09 30.04
C LYS A 279 -5.63 -38.94 28.93
N GLU A 280 -4.33 -39.17 28.97
CA GLU A 280 -3.66 -40.12 28.07
C GLU A 280 -4.18 -41.54 28.34
N VAL A 281 -4.44 -42.27 27.25
CA VAL A 281 -4.97 -43.64 27.33
C VAL A 281 -3.80 -44.59 27.63
N PRO A 282 -3.87 -45.40 28.70
CA PRO A 282 -2.82 -46.35 29.02
C PRO A 282 -2.74 -47.47 27.97
N THR A 283 -1.56 -48.09 27.84
CA THR A 283 -1.31 -49.19 26.89
C THR A 283 -2.17 -50.43 27.13
N ARG A 284 -2.71 -50.60 28.35
CA ARG A 284 -3.70 -51.63 28.70
C ARG A 284 -4.85 -50.98 29.46
N LEU A 285 -6.07 -51.20 28.97
CA LEU A 285 -7.28 -50.59 29.51
C LEU A 285 -8.36 -51.66 29.68
N MET A 286 -9.00 -51.71 30.85
CA MET A 286 -10.17 -52.57 31.07
C MET A 286 -11.39 -52.01 30.33
N LYS A 287 -12.22 -52.89 29.76
CA LYS A 287 -13.38 -52.53 28.92
C LYS A 287 -14.34 -51.57 29.64
N ASP A 288 -14.47 -51.72 30.95
CA ASP A 288 -15.40 -50.97 31.80
C ASP A 288 -14.95 -49.50 31.98
N GLN A 289 -13.65 -49.24 31.88
CA GLN A 289 -13.05 -47.91 32.02
C GLN A 289 -13.01 -47.12 30.71
N LEU A 290 -13.36 -47.76 29.59
CA LEU A 290 -13.26 -47.21 28.25
C LEU A 290 -14.15 -45.97 28.05
N LYS A 291 -15.34 -45.97 28.65
CA LYS A 291 -16.26 -44.82 28.61
C LYS A 291 -15.72 -43.60 29.39
N THR A 292 -14.99 -43.84 30.47
CA THR A 292 -14.37 -42.79 31.29
C THR A 292 -13.17 -42.15 30.59
N TYR A 293 -12.35 -42.95 29.89
CA TYR A 293 -11.21 -42.45 29.10
C TYR A 293 -11.61 -41.90 27.72
N ALA A 294 -12.81 -42.22 27.23
CA ALA A 294 -13.30 -41.69 25.97
C ALA A 294 -13.45 -40.15 25.99
N GLN A 295 -13.85 -39.57 27.13
CA GLN A 295 -13.89 -38.11 27.34
C GLN A 295 -14.54 -37.36 26.16
N LEU A 296 -15.74 -37.80 25.78
CA LEU A 296 -16.40 -37.40 24.53
C LEU A 296 -16.65 -35.89 24.45
N ASP A 297 -17.05 -35.26 25.56
CA ASP A 297 -17.35 -33.83 25.60
C ASP A 297 -16.09 -32.99 25.35
N GLN A 298 -14.98 -33.30 26.04
CA GLN A 298 -13.71 -32.59 25.84
C GLN A 298 -13.14 -32.81 24.44
N ARG A 299 -13.24 -34.04 23.91
CA ARG A 299 -12.77 -34.35 22.54
C ARG A 299 -13.63 -33.67 21.48
N TYR A 300 -14.94 -33.54 21.71
CA TYR A 300 -15.83 -32.79 20.84
C TYR A 300 -15.50 -31.29 20.84
N GLU A 301 -15.22 -30.72 22.01
CA GLU A 301 -14.77 -29.32 22.11
C GLU A 301 -13.48 -29.09 21.32
N VAL A 302 -12.48 -29.96 21.46
CA VAL A 302 -11.26 -29.91 20.65
C VAL A 302 -11.57 -30.00 19.16
N ALA A 303 -12.40 -30.96 18.72
CA ALA A 303 -12.76 -31.12 17.32
C ALA A 303 -13.47 -29.86 16.75
N LYS A 304 -14.35 -29.23 17.53
CA LYS A 304 -15.03 -27.99 17.15
C LYS A 304 -14.04 -26.83 16.97
N LEU A 305 -13.10 -26.68 17.89
CA LEU A 305 -12.05 -25.65 17.82
C LEU A 305 -11.12 -25.89 16.62
N THR A 306 -10.72 -27.13 16.37
CA THR A 306 -9.88 -27.51 15.22
C THR A 306 -10.60 -27.24 13.90
N HIS A 307 -11.90 -27.55 13.80
CA HIS A 307 -12.70 -27.22 12.62
C HIS A 307 -12.77 -25.70 12.39
N SER A 308 -12.87 -24.90 13.46
CA SER A 308 -12.83 -23.44 13.31
C SER A 308 -11.50 -22.97 12.70
N ILE A 309 -10.36 -23.53 13.14
CA ILE A 309 -9.03 -23.20 12.58
C ILE A 309 -8.94 -23.60 11.11
N SER A 310 -9.46 -24.77 10.73
CA SER A 310 -9.42 -25.24 9.34
C SER A 310 -10.26 -24.34 8.42
N VAL A 311 -11.44 -23.89 8.86
CA VAL A 311 -12.28 -22.98 8.06
C VAL A 311 -11.57 -21.65 7.80
N PHE A 312 -10.91 -21.08 8.81
CA PHE A 312 -10.13 -19.84 8.62
C PHE A 312 -8.98 -20.05 7.64
N THR A 313 -8.24 -21.15 7.78
CA THR A 313 -7.09 -21.46 6.92
C THR A 313 -7.53 -21.69 5.47
N GLU A 314 -8.54 -22.54 5.27
CA GLU A 314 -9.08 -22.87 3.96
C GLU A 314 -9.63 -21.61 3.26
N GLY A 315 -10.37 -20.77 4.01
CA GLY A 315 -10.86 -19.49 3.50
C GLY A 315 -9.75 -18.57 2.99
N ILE A 316 -8.60 -18.50 3.68
CA ILE A 316 -7.44 -17.71 3.24
C ILE A 316 -6.74 -18.37 2.05
N LEU A 317 -6.60 -19.70 2.04
CA LEU A 317 -5.93 -20.43 0.96
C LEU A 317 -6.74 -20.42 -0.34
N MET A 318 -8.06 -20.29 -0.27
CA MET A 318 -8.93 -20.09 -1.44
C MET A 318 -8.82 -18.69 -2.05
N MET A 319 -8.22 -17.72 -1.34
CA MET A 319 -8.01 -16.39 -1.86
C MET A 319 -6.94 -16.42 -2.97
N LYS A 320 -7.27 -15.85 -4.13
CA LYS A 320 -6.30 -15.66 -5.21
C LYS A 320 -5.26 -14.62 -4.80
N LYS A 321 -4.07 -14.67 -5.39
CA LYS A 321 -3.08 -13.60 -5.26
C LYS A 321 -3.68 -12.32 -5.86
N THR A 322 -3.85 -11.29 -5.03
CA THR A 322 -4.48 -10.03 -5.44
C THR A 322 -3.44 -8.93 -5.53
N LEU A 323 -3.46 -8.17 -6.60
CA LEU A 323 -2.63 -6.99 -6.75
C LEU A 323 -3.31 -5.83 -6.02
N VAL A 324 -2.63 -5.31 -5.00
CA VAL A 324 -3.09 -4.17 -4.22
C VAL A 324 -2.08 -3.06 -4.42
N GLY A 325 -2.46 -2.06 -5.19
CA GLY A 325 -1.53 -1.00 -5.52
C GLY A 325 -0.60 -1.37 -6.66
N ILE A 326 0.70 -1.30 -6.38
CA ILE A 326 1.78 -1.87 -7.19
C ILE A 326 2.31 -3.19 -6.60
N VAL A 327 1.73 -3.67 -5.50
CA VAL A 327 2.25 -4.79 -4.71
C VAL A 327 1.31 -5.98 -4.84
N GLN A 328 1.85 -7.11 -5.28
CA GLN A 328 1.12 -8.37 -5.28
C GLN A 328 1.06 -8.95 -3.86
N ILE A 329 -0.14 -9.22 -3.39
CA ILE A 329 -0.38 -9.85 -2.10
C ILE A 329 -0.56 -11.36 -2.30
N ASP A 330 0.24 -12.16 -1.60
CA ASP A 330 0.09 -13.61 -1.49
C ASP A 330 -0.54 -13.97 -0.13
N PRO A 331 -1.83 -14.36 -0.09
CA PRO A 331 -2.55 -14.67 1.15
C PRO A 331 -1.90 -15.80 1.95
N LYS A 332 -1.30 -16.80 1.28
CA LYS A 332 -0.62 -17.90 1.95
C LYS A 332 0.64 -17.41 2.67
N GLN A 333 1.45 -16.58 2.01
CA GLN A 333 2.64 -16.00 2.64
C GLN A 333 2.27 -15.08 3.80
N LEU A 334 1.20 -14.29 3.66
CA LEU A 334 0.72 -13.43 4.75
C LEU A 334 0.25 -14.22 5.97
N LEU A 335 -0.41 -15.36 5.76
CA LEU A 335 -0.81 -16.26 6.83
C LEU A 335 0.42 -16.86 7.54
N GLU A 336 1.40 -17.36 6.78
CA GLU A 336 2.66 -17.87 7.31
C GLU A 336 3.42 -16.81 8.13
N ASP A 337 3.57 -15.59 7.58
CA ASP A 337 4.22 -14.46 8.24
C ASP A 337 3.50 -14.05 9.53
N GLY A 338 2.17 -14.06 9.49
CA GLY A 338 1.32 -13.75 10.63
C GLY A 338 1.48 -14.76 11.76
N ILE A 339 1.46 -16.06 11.43
CA ILE A 339 1.65 -17.16 12.40
C ILE A 339 3.06 -17.11 13.00
N ARG A 340 4.09 -16.91 12.17
CA ARG A 340 5.48 -16.74 12.64
C ARG A 340 5.60 -15.58 13.62
N ARG A 341 5.04 -14.43 13.27
CA ARG A 341 5.07 -13.22 14.11
C ARG A 341 4.40 -13.45 15.46
N GLU A 342 3.22 -14.07 15.47
CA GLU A 342 2.50 -14.32 16.71
C GLU A 342 3.21 -15.35 17.58
N LEU A 343 3.81 -16.40 16.97
CA LEU A 343 4.68 -17.33 17.69
C LEU A 343 5.85 -16.59 18.37
N VAL A 344 6.54 -15.73 17.63
CA VAL A 344 7.67 -14.95 18.17
C VAL A 344 7.22 -14.08 19.33
N ASN A 345 6.08 -13.39 19.21
CA ASN A 345 5.53 -12.55 20.27
C ASN A 345 5.23 -13.36 21.54
N GLN A 346 4.56 -14.51 21.42
CA GLN A 346 4.17 -15.35 22.54
C GLN A 346 5.39 -15.98 23.24
N VAL A 347 6.33 -16.52 22.47
CA VAL A 347 7.57 -17.12 22.99
C VAL A 347 8.45 -16.07 23.66
N MET A 348 8.63 -14.90 23.04
CA MET A 348 9.39 -13.79 23.64
C MET A 348 8.79 -13.32 24.95
N ARG A 349 7.45 -13.16 25.01
CA ARG A 349 6.74 -12.80 26.24
C ARG A 349 6.97 -13.85 27.31
N ALA A 350 6.78 -15.14 27.00
CA ALA A 350 6.98 -16.25 27.95
C ALA A 350 8.41 -16.31 28.49
N LEU A 351 9.42 -16.14 27.62
CA LEU A 351 10.84 -16.10 28.02
C LEU A 351 11.16 -14.88 28.89
N HIS A 352 10.67 -13.70 28.52
CA HIS A 352 10.90 -12.48 29.29
C HIS A 352 10.22 -12.51 30.65
N SER A 353 8.95 -12.92 30.72
CA SER A 353 8.19 -12.95 31.99
C SER A 353 8.58 -14.13 32.87
N GLY A 354 8.88 -15.29 32.28
CA GLY A 354 9.25 -16.51 33.00
C GLY A 354 10.63 -16.42 33.66
N LEU A 355 11.56 -15.67 33.06
CA LEU A 355 12.95 -15.53 33.52
C LEU A 355 13.21 -14.17 34.17
N VAL A 356 12.33 -13.79 35.10
CA VAL A 356 12.55 -12.65 36.01
C VAL A 356 12.94 -13.21 37.38
N PHE A 357 14.12 -12.85 37.87
CA PHE A 357 14.64 -13.31 39.17
C PHE A 357 14.67 -12.17 40.17
N ASN A 358 14.30 -12.45 41.43
CA ASN A 358 14.34 -11.42 42.47
C ASN A 358 15.78 -11.25 42.99
N PRO A 359 16.39 -10.06 42.87
CA PRO A 359 17.75 -9.83 43.33
C PRO A 359 17.91 -9.95 44.87
N LYS A 360 16.81 -9.91 45.64
CA LYS A 360 16.83 -9.89 47.12
C LYS A 360 16.41 -11.21 47.80
N ALA A 361 16.13 -12.29 47.07
CA ALA A 361 15.75 -13.57 47.68
C ALA A 361 16.87 -14.07 48.62
N ARG A 362 16.58 -14.10 49.93
CA ARG A 362 17.48 -14.55 51.01
C ARG A 362 17.54 -16.08 51.09
N LYS A 363 18.69 -16.59 51.52
CA LYS A 363 18.96 -18.02 51.84
C LYS A 363 17.85 -18.59 52.74
N CYS A 364 17.19 -19.66 52.31
CA CYS A 364 16.29 -20.45 53.16
C CYS A 364 16.93 -21.82 53.46
N SER A 365 16.79 -22.30 54.70
CA SER A 365 17.39 -23.56 55.15
C SER A 365 16.58 -24.78 54.70
N ILE A 366 17.31 -25.83 54.33
CA ILE A 366 16.83 -27.13 53.87
C ILE A 366 16.04 -27.84 54.99
N ARG A 367 14.73 -28.04 54.81
CA ARG A 367 14.02 -29.17 55.45
C ARG A 367 12.77 -29.69 54.75
N ASP A 368 12.17 -28.98 53.81
CA ASP A 368 10.91 -29.44 53.19
C ASP A 368 11.07 -29.59 51.69
N CYS A 369 11.33 -30.81 51.19
CA CYS A 369 11.05 -31.26 49.81
C CYS A 369 11.60 -32.69 49.60
N ALA A 370 11.04 -33.66 50.32
CA ALA A 370 11.26 -35.08 50.06
C ALA A 370 9.91 -35.79 50.01
N SER A 371 9.13 -35.53 48.97
CA SER A 371 7.97 -36.36 48.63
C SER A 371 7.49 -36.05 47.21
N GLN A 372 7.46 -37.09 46.37
CA GLN A 372 6.94 -37.15 44.99
C GLN A 372 7.95 -36.61 43.95
N GLU A 373 8.48 -37.34 42.94
CA GLU A 373 7.86 -38.30 42.01
C GLU A 373 8.92 -39.08 41.16
N GLN A 374 8.48 -40.05 40.35
CA GLN A 374 9.25 -41.17 39.78
C GLN A 374 9.61 -40.99 38.29
N SER A 375 10.91 -40.93 37.93
CA SER A 375 11.46 -41.45 36.66
C SER A 375 13.00 -41.55 36.70
N PRO A 376 13.64 -42.62 36.16
CA PRO A 376 15.08 -42.88 36.37
C PRO A 376 16.03 -41.90 35.67
N LEU A 377 15.60 -41.28 34.57
CA LEU A 377 16.42 -40.34 33.78
C LEU A 377 16.34 -38.91 34.32
N SER A 378 15.21 -38.50 34.92
CA SER A 378 15.14 -37.23 35.64
C SER A 378 15.90 -37.29 36.97
N LEU A 379 16.04 -38.48 37.56
CA LEU A 379 16.85 -38.71 38.76
C LEU A 379 18.34 -38.47 38.51
N ALA A 380 18.88 -38.83 37.34
CA ALA A 380 20.29 -38.58 37.04
C ALA A 380 20.60 -37.08 36.88
N LEU A 381 19.70 -36.32 36.24
CA LEU A 381 19.86 -34.87 36.06
C LEU A 381 19.60 -34.10 37.37
N SER A 382 18.58 -34.52 38.12
CA SER A 382 18.26 -33.92 39.43
C SER A 382 19.31 -34.30 40.49
N VAL A 383 19.86 -35.52 40.52
CA VAL A 383 20.94 -35.90 41.45
C VAL A 383 22.27 -35.22 41.08
N MET A 384 22.56 -35.01 39.79
CA MET A 384 23.71 -34.18 39.39
C MET A 384 23.55 -32.71 39.83
N LEU A 385 22.35 -32.15 39.71
CA LEU A 385 22.05 -30.77 40.13
C LEU A 385 21.97 -30.62 41.67
N ILE A 386 21.48 -31.63 42.39
CA ILE A 386 21.37 -31.65 43.86
C ILE A 386 22.74 -31.81 44.52
N SER A 387 23.70 -32.46 43.84
CA SER A 387 25.07 -32.62 44.36
C SER A 387 25.93 -31.34 44.23
N LEU A 388 25.41 -30.27 43.62
CA LEU A 388 26.19 -29.08 43.22
C LEU A 388 25.80 -27.75 43.89
N SER A 389 24.78 -27.66 44.76
CA SER A 389 24.63 -26.49 45.65
C SER A 389 23.62 -26.69 46.80
N PRO A 390 23.87 -26.17 48.02
CA PRO A 390 22.92 -26.20 49.13
C PRO A 390 22.08 -24.90 49.20
N GLN A 391 21.52 -24.41 48.08
CA GLN A 391 20.68 -23.21 48.08
C GLN A 391 19.35 -23.40 47.33
N PRO A 392 18.22 -22.88 47.85
CA PRO A 392 16.94 -22.88 47.15
C PRO A 392 17.05 -21.89 45.99
N SER A 393 17.27 -22.40 44.78
CA SER A 393 17.30 -21.56 43.57
C SER A 393 15.89 -21.46 43.00
N GLU A 394 15.41 -20.22 42.77
CA GLU A 394 14.20 -19.96 41.98
C GLU A 394 14.35 -20.41 40.52
N LEU A 395 15.59 -20.73 40.11
CA LEU A 395 15.97 -21.10 38.75
C LEU A 395 15.28 -22.37 38.27
N VAL A 396 15.40 -23.47 39.01
CA VAL A 396 14.83 -24.77 38.63
C VAL A 396 13.30 -24.70 38.48
N PRO A 397 12.51 -24.23 39.47
CA PRO A 397 11.05 -24.19 39.34
C PRO A 397 10.58 -23.26 38.22
N LYS A 398 11.26 -22.13 37.98
CA LYS A 398 10.91 -21.22 36.86
C LYS A 398 11.26 -21.82 35.50
N LEU A 399 12.39 -22.52 35.37
CA LEU A 399 12.74 -23.25 34.15
C LEU A 399 11.79 -24.41 33.89
N THR A 400 11.37 -25.15 34.91
CA THR A 400 10.38 -26.22 34.76
C THR A 400 9.01 -25.67 34.33
N ALA A 401 8.57 -24.54 34.90
CA ALA A 401 7.34 -23.89 34.50
C ALA A 401 7.41 -23.37 33.05
N LEU A 402 8.52 -22.73 32.67
CA LEU A 402 8.76 -22.26 31.31
C LEU A 402 8.81 -23.43 30.32
N GLY A 403 9.48 -24.52 30.68
CA GLY A 403 9.55 -25.74 29.87
C GLY A 403 8.17 -26.32 29.57
N LYS A 404 7.26 -26.33 30.55
CA LYS A 404 5.85 -26.75 30.33
C LYS A 404 5.13 -25.83 29.34
N VAL A 405 5.34 -24.52 29.42
CA VAL A 405 4.74 -23.55 28.50
C VAL A 405 5.30 -23.73 27.08
N MET A 406 6.62 -23.89 26.94
CA MET A 406 7.27 -24.11 25.65
C MET A 406 6.87 -25.45 25.01
N ASP A 407 6.75 -26.53 25.81
CA ASP A 407 6.26 -27.83 25.34
C ASP A 407 4.80 -27.75 24.87
N GLY A 408 3.97 -26.97 25.56
CA GLY A 408 2.60 -26.67 25.11
C GLY A 408 2.55 -26.01 23.73
N TYR A 409 3.40 -25.03 23.47
CA TYR A 409 3.51 -24.43 22.15
C TYR A 409 4.04 -25.40 21.09
N HIS A 410 5.07 -26.19 21.40
CA HIS A 410 5.61 -27.21 20.49
C HIS A 410 4.52 -28.20 20.05
N ARG A 411 3.78 -28.79 21.01
CA ARG A 411 2.68 -29.73 20.73
C ARG A 411 1.55 -29.08 19.94
N SER A 412 1.25 -27.80 20.19
CA SER A 412 0.23 -27.07 19.44
C SER A 412 0.56 -26.98 17.95
N PHE A 413 1.83 -26.68 17.63
CA PHE A 413 2.31 -26.58 16.25
C PHE A 413 2.41 -27.93 15.56
N GLU A 414 2.71 -28.99 16.31
CA GLU A 414 2.63 -30.37 15.82
C GLU A 414 1.18 -30.75 15.47
N TYR A 415 0.23 -30.37 16.33
CA TYR A 415 -1.19 -30.71 16.15
C TYR A 415 -1.85 -29.99 14.97
N ILE A 416 -1.52 -28.71 14.74
CA ILE A 416 -2.18 -27.90 13.70
C ILE A 416 -1.49 -27.87 12.34
N GLN A 417 -0.31 -28.49 12.19
CA GLN A 417 0.46 -28.45 10.95
C GLN A 417 -0.36 -28.84 9.71
N ASP A 418 -1.16 -29.91 9.81
CA ASP A 418 -1.93 -30.45 8.70
C ASP A 418 -3.15 -29.57 8.37
N TYR A 419 -3.76 -28.95 9.38
CA TYR A 419 -4.95 -28.11 9.23
C TYR A 419 -4.61 -26.72 8.68
N VAL A 420 -3.40 -26.24 8.95
CA VAL A 420 -2.94 -24.92 8.52
C VAL A 420 -2.10 -24.98 7.23
N SER A 421 -1.74 -26.18 6.77
CA SER A 421 -0.88 -26.41 5.59
C SER A 421 0.49 -25.72 5.69
N ILE A 422 1.08 -25.72 6.89
CA ILE A 422 2.40 -25.15 7.19
C ILE A 422 3.23 -26.22 7.90
N TYR A 423 4.54 -26.24 7.65
CA TYR A 423 5.49 -27.08 8.39
C TYR A 423 5.69 -26.56 9.82
N GLY A 424 4.75 -26.86 10.73
CA GLY A 424 4.69 -26.30 12.08
C GLY A 424 5.95 -26.53 12.91
N LEU A 425 6.48 -27.76 12.93
CA LEU A 425 7.72 -28.10 13.65
C LEU A 425 8.95 -27.35 13.13
N ARG A 426 9.02 -27.15 11.81
CA ARG A 426 10.10 -26.39 11.18
C ARG A 426 10.02 -24.92 11.57
N VAL A 427 8.83 -24.33 11.52
CA VAL A 427 8.59 -22.94 11.94
C VAL A 427 8.95 -22.74 13.41
N TRP A 428 8.55 -23.67 14.29
CA TRP A 428 8.93 -23.66 15.70
C TRP A 428 10.45 -23.62 15.88
N GLN A 429 11.18 -24.56 15.24
CA GLN A 429 12.63 -24.64 15.36
C GLN A 429 13.35 -23.39 14.82
N GLU A 430 12.94 -22.91 13.64
CA GLU A 430 13.51 -21.72 13.00
C GLU A 430 13.33 -20.47 13.87
N GLU A 431 12.12 -20.22 14.36
CA GLU A 431 11.81 -18.99 15.11
C GLU A 431 12.37 -19.02 16.54
N VAL A 432 12.31 -20.15 17.25
CA VAL A 432 12.92 -20.28 18.60
C VAL A 432 14.44 -20.09 18.53
N SER A 433 15.09 -20.71 17.53
CA SER A 433 16.53 -20.54 17.30
C SER A 433 16.89 -19.08 16.98
N ARG A 434 16.09 -18.42 16.14
CA ARG A 434 16.25 -17.00 15.82
C ARG A 434 16.08 -16.10 17.04
N ILE A 435 15.08 -16.35 17.87
CA ILE A 435 14.82 -15.61 19.12
C ILE A 435 16.04 -15.70 20.05
N ILE A 436 16.51 -16.91 20.32
CA ILE A 436 17.65 -17.12 21.22
C ILE A 436 18.89 -16.44 20.64
N SER A 437 19.22 -16.71 19.38
CA SER A 437 20.42 -16.17 18.72
C SER A 437 20.43 -14.64 18.73
N TYR A 438 19.31 -14.00 18.37
CA TYR A 438 19.17 -12.53 18.39
C TYR A 438 19.38 -11.95 19.80
N ASN A 439 18.77 -12.55 20.81
CA ASN A 439 18.91 -12.07 22.19
C ASN A 439 20.32 -12.30 22.76
N VAL A 440 20.99 -13.40 22.37
CA VAL A 440 22.38 -13.66 22.76
C VAL A 440 23.30 -12.61 22.13
N GLU A 441 23.15 -12.34 20.84
CA GLU A 441 23.95 -11.33 20.13
C GLU A 441 23.75 -9.93 20.73
N GLN A 442 22.50 -9.56 21.06
CA GLN A 442 22.20 -8.27 21.68
C GLN A 442 22.85 -8.09 23.04
N GLU A 443 22.84 -9.13 23.90
CA GLU A 443 23.56 -9.09 25.18
C GLU A 443 25.07 -9.03 24.96
N CYS A 444 25.64 -9.88 24.09
CA CYS A 444 27.07 -9.86 23.78
C CYS A 444 27.54 -8.48 23.30
N ASN A 445 26.76 -7.83 22.43
CA ASN A 445 27.05 -6.48 21.92
C ASN A 445 26.96 -5.41 23.03
N ALA A 446 26.01 -5.52 23.95
CA ALA A 446 25.92 -4.64 25.12
C ALA A 446 27.13 -4.81 26.05
N PHE A 447 27.55 -6.06 26.31
CA PHE A 447 28.74 -6.38 27.10
C PHE A 447 30.06 -5.89 26.49
N LEU A 448 30.15 -5.83 25.15
CA LEU A 448 31.34 -5.31 24.46
C LEU A 448 31.45 -3.78 24.50
N ARG A 449 30.32 -3.06 24.66
CA ARG A 449 30.27 -1.58 24.58
C ARG A 449 30.39 -0.87 25.93
N GLN A 450 29.95 -1.46 27.04
CA GLN A 450 30.02 -0.85 28.38
C GLN A 450 30.75 -1.75 29.38
N LYS A 451 31.79 -1.20 30.05
CA LYS A 451 32.34 -1.81 31.27
C LYS A 451 31.29 -1.66 32.39
N LEU A 452 30.67 -2.79 32.76
CA LEU A 452 29.90 -2.98 34.00
C LEU A 452 28.77 -1.97 34.24
N ASP A 453 27.73 -2.00 33.40
CA ASP A 453 26.42 -1.56 33.87
C ASP A 453 25.58 -2.77 34.28
N GLN A 454 25.03 -2.73 35.49
CA GLN A 454 24.48 -3.91 36.20
C GLN A 454 23.04 -4.29 35.75
N ALA A 455 22.51 -3.69 34.68
CA ALA A 455 21.18 -4.00 34.16
C ALA A 455 21.29 -4.93 32.93
N SER A 456 20.85 -6.19 33.08
CA SER A 456 20.64 -7.08 31.92
C SER A 456 19.55 -6.49 31.02
N VAL A 457 19.80 -6.43 29.72
CA VAL A 457 18.88 -5.84 28.72
C VAL A 457 17.72 -6.79 28.45
N ASN A 458 17.95 -8.10 28.47
CA ASN A 458 16.94 -9.11 28.15
C ASN A 458 16.96 -10.33 29.11
N PHE A 459 16.09 -11.31 28.83
CA PHE A 459 15.96 -12.54 29.61
C PHE A 459 17.23 -13.38 29.66
N ILE A 460 18.06 -13.33 28.61
CA ILE A 460 19.28 -14.10 28.51
C ILE A 460 20.32 -13.56 29.48
N GLY A 461 20.43 -12.23 29.60
CA GLY A 461 21.28 -11.60 30.62
C GLY A 461 20.81 -11.93 32.05
N ARG A 462 19.48 -11.97 32.30
CA ARG A 462 18.91 -12.38 33.59
C ARG A 462 19.20 -13.84 33.91
N LEU A 463 19.03 -14.74 32.94
CA LEU A 463 19.30 -16.16 33.08
C LEU A 463 20.79 -16.43 33.33
N ALA A 464 21.68 -15.83 32.53
CA ALA A 464 23.12 -15.99 32.69
C ALA A 464 23.59 -15.55 34.08
N ARG A 465 23.05 -14.43 34.60
CA ARG A 465 23.37 -13.93 35.94
C ARG A 465 22.93 -14.89 37.04
N GLU A 466 21.73 -15.45 36.93
CA GLU A 466 21.22 -16.38 37.94
C GLU A 466 21.97 -17.72 37.88
N VAL A 467 22.34 -18.21 36.69
CA VAL A 467 23.21 -19.39 36.54
C VAL A 467 24.58 -19.16 37.17
N LEU A 468 25.19 -17.98 36.95
CA LEU A 468 26.46 -17.61 37.59
C LEU A 468 26.35 -17.47 39.11
N ARG A 469 25.16 -17.09 39.63
CA ARG A 469 24.91 -17.00 41.08
C ARG A 469 24.82 -18.37 41.73
N VAL A 470 24.27 -19.37 41.04
CA VAL A 470 24.06 -20.73 41.57
C VAL A 470 25.28 -21.63 41.36
N THR A 471 26.15 -21.33 40.38
CA THR A 471 27.31 -22.18 40.04
C THR A 471 28.58 -21.76 40.79
N ASP A 472 29.26 -22.70 41.46
CA ASP A 472 30.57 -22.45 42.06
C ASP A 472 31.63 -22.10 40.99
N PRO A 473 32.40 -21.01 41.15
CA PRO A 473 33.31 -20.51 40.12
C PRO A 473 34.45 -21.48 39.75
N LYS A 474 34.77 -22.45 40.62
CA LYS A 474 35.77 -23.50 40.36
C LYS A 474 35.23 -24.66 39.51
N LEU A 475 33.98 -25.06 39.74
CA LEU A 475 33.29 -26.12 38.98
C LEU A 475 32.79 -25.63 37.61
N ALA A 476 32.47 -24.34 37.50
CA ALA A 476 32.14 -23.70 36.22
C ALA A 476 33.28 -23.83 35.19
N TRP A 477 34.54 -23.82 35.65
CA TRP A 477 35.73 -23.96 34.80
C TRP A 477 35.92 -25.39 34.26
N GLU A 478 35.60 -26.42 35.03
CA GLU A 478 35.69 -27.82 34.58
C GLU A 478 34.55 -28.18 33.60
N LEU A 479 33.35 -27.67 33.85
CA LEU A 479 32.21 -27.79 32.93
C LEU A 479 32.44 -27.04 31.60
N PHE A 480 33.20 -25.94 31.64
CA PHE A 480 33.64 -25.17 30.46
C PHE A 480 34.54 -26.01 29.53
N PHE A 481 35.49 -26.75 30.11
CA PHE A 481 36.39 -27.62 29.33
C PHE A 481 35.65 -28.79 28.66
N HIS A 482 34.62 -29.33 29.32
CA HIS A 482 33.85 -30.47 28.80
C HIS A 482 32.83 -30.09 27.70
N CYS A 483 32.27 -28.87 27.73
CA CYS A 483 31.30 -28.41 26.72
C CYS A 483 31.95 -27.82 25.46
N ALA A 484 33.16 -27.23 25.55
CA ALA A 484 33.86 -26.61 24.42
C ALA A 484 34.31 -27.61 23.33
N LEU A 485 34.32 -28.92 23.62
CA LEU A 485 34.81 -29.95 22.70
C LEU A 485 33.78 -30.41 21.64
N LYS A 486 32.55 -29.87 21.58
CA LYS A 486 31.52 -30.35 20.63
C LYS A 486 31.15 -29.46 19.43
N ARG A 487 31.77 -28.28 19.25
CA ARG A 487 31.78 -27.56 17.95
C ARG A 487 33.06 -26.72 17.79
N PRO A 488 33.99 -27.09 16.90
CA PRO A 488 35.11 -26.23 16.55
C PRO A 488 34.77 -25.44 15.29
N ALA A 489 34.49 -24.13 15.41
CA ALA A 489 34.71 -23.21 14.28
C ALA A 489 34.64 -21.75 14.73
N LYS A 490 35.78 -21.06 14.56
CA LYS A 490 35.94 -19.60 14.48
C LYS A 490 35.80 -18.79 15.76
N ILE A 491 36.60 -19.10 16.77
CA ILE A 491 37.20 -18.03 17.59
C ILE A 491 38.70 -18.29 17.58
N ALA A 492 39.42 -17.52 16.76
CA ALA A 492 40.86 -17.58 16.67
C ALA A 492 41.46 -17.10 18.00
N TYR A 493 41.94 -18.05 18.80
CA TYR A 493 42.75 -17.77 19.97
C TYR A 493 44.09 -17.15 19.54
N LYS A 494 44.26 -15.87 19.82
CA LYS A 494 45.58 -15.25 19.98
C LYS A 494 45.55 -14.33 21.19
N HIS A 495 45.81 -14.94 22.35
CA HIS A 495 46.65 -14.45 23.46
C HIS A 495 46.19 -15.07 24.78
N GLN A 496 47.16 -15.46 25.60
CA GLN A 496 46.98 -15.87 27.00
C GLN A 496 46.08 -14.86 27.72
N ALA A 497 44.97 -15.35 28.27
CA ALA A 497 44.11 -14.56 29.14
C ALA A 497 44.93 -14.08 30.35
N SER A 498 45.23 -12.78 30.39
CA SER A 498 46.12 -12.15 31.37
C SER A 498 45.34 -11.46 32.49
N SER A 499 44.01 -11.38 32.40
CA SER A 499 43.17 -10.82 33.45
C SER A 499 41.96 -11.69 33.79
N LYS A 500 41.53 -11.67 35.07
CA LYS A 500 40.27 -12.23 35.57
C LYS A 500 39.05 -11.84 34.71
N GLN A 501 39.15 -10.73 33.97
CA GLN A 501 38.10 -10.15 33.16
C GLN A 501 37.91 -10.89 31.82
N GLU A 502 39.00 -11.36 31.20
CA GLU A 502 38.96 -12.19 29.97
C GLU A 502 38.44 -13.61 30.27
N SER A 503 38.78 -14.15 31.45
CA SER A 503 38.23 -15.41 31.94
C SER A 503 36.72 -15.34 32.17
N MET A 504 36.24 -14.20 32.69
CA MET A 504 34.80 -13.93 32.88
C MET A 504 34.06 -13.77 31.54
N GLN A 505 34.70 -13.17 30.53
CA GLN A 505 34.12 -13.05 29.18
C GLN A 505 33.94 -14.41 28.50
N LEU A 506 34.93 -15.30 28.61
CA LEU A 506 34.85 -16.68 28.13
C LEU A 506 33.79 -17.50 28.90
N LEU A 507 33.69 -17.32 30.22
CA LEU A 507 32.67 -17.95 31.06
C LEU A 507 31.25 -17.46 30.74
N CYS A 508 31.04 -16.15 30.53
CA CYS A 508 29.74 -15.60 30.13
C CYS A 508 29.34 -16.08 28.73
N THR A 509 30.23 -15.99 27.73
CA THR A 509 29.93 -16.48 26.37
C THR A 509 29.67 -17.97 26.32
N ALA A 510 30.39 -18.78 27.10
CA ALA A 510 30.14 -20.21 27.24
C ALA A 510 28.87 -20.54 28.05
N CYS A 511 28.54 -19.77 29.09
CA CYS A 511 27.26 -19.92 29.82
C CYS A 511 26.07 -19.52 28.95
N LEU A 512 26.21 -18.51 28.11
CA LEU A 512 25.22 -18.10 27.11
C LEU A 512 25.03 -19.18 26.03
N TRP A 513 26.12 -19.82 25.59
CA TRP A 513 26.06 -20.99 24.71
C TRP A 513 25.47 -22.23 25.37
N LYS A 514 25.70 -22.43 26.67
CA LYS A 514 25.09 -23.54 27.44
C LYS A 514 23.61 -23.27 27.72
N ALA A 515 23.20 -22.02 27.91
CA ALA A 515 21.79 -21.62 27.97
C ALA A 515 21.06 -21.92 26.65
N GLN A 516 21.73 -21.83 25.50
CA GLN A 516 21.25 -22.25 24.18
C GLN A 516 21.22 -23.79 23.97
N ILE A 517 21.83 -24.56 24.87
CA ILE A 517 21.76 -26.03 24.90
C ILE A 517 20.68 -26.50 25.91
N ILE A 518 20.37 -25.69 26.92
CA ILE A 518 19.40 -25.97 27.98
C ILE A 518 17.97 -25.59 27.56
N LEU A 519 17.81 -24.50 26.79
CA LEU A 519 16.57 -24.07 26.12
C LEU A 519 16.56 -24.60 24.69
#